data_AF-K3X4Y3-F1
#
_entry.id   AF-K3X4Y3-F1
#
_cell.length_a   1.000
_cell.length_b   1.000
_cell.length_c   1.000
_cell.angle_alpha   90.00
_cell.angle_beta   90.00
_cell.angle_gamma   90.00
#
_symmetry.space_group_name_H-M   'P 1'
#
loop_
_entity.id
_entity.type
_entity.pdbx_description
1 polymer ?
#
loop_
_entity_poly.entity_id
_entity_poly.type
_entity_poly.pdbx_seq_one_letter_code
_entity_poly.pdbx_strand_id
1 'polypeptide(L)'
;MRKELAEASKEFLGPVLLNEHEHPWQFVDLPAQECTCGNWQDTKFPCVHAVCAALWRVALDSLYDSNRLSMAHFRDTYNHPFKPWLINVTLKLDRSLHLPVVTVSPPEKGKRGLKPGPKPKRKKWKGET
;
A
#
# COMPACT_ATOMS: atom_id res chain seq x y z
N MET A 1 18.64 30.26 -23.78
CA MET A 1 17.17 30.47 -23.82
C MET A 1 16.51 29.22 -23.29
N ARG A 2 16.16 29.20 -22.00
CA ARG A 2 15.41 28.11 -21.35
C ARG A 2 13.94 28.51 -21.38
N LYS A 3 13.13 27.85 -22.21
CA LYS A 3 11.67 28.01 -22.18
C LYS A 3 11.06 26.68 -21.77
N GLU A 4 10.57 26.68 -20.54
CA GLU A 4 9.30 26.12 -20.09
C GLU A 4 9.06 24.61 -20.22
N LEU A 5 9.37 23.90 -19.14
CA LEU A 5 8.82 22.59 -18.77
C LEU A 5 7.69 22.74 -17.74
N ALA A 6 6.72 23.61 -18.00
CA ALA A 6 5.67 23.92 -17.03
C ALA A 6 4.27 23.77 -17.65
N GLU A 7 3.89 22.56 -18.05
CA GLU A 7 2.50 22.28 -18.45
C GLU A 7 2.14 20.80 -18.23
N ALA A 8 2.27 20.29 -16.99
CA ALA A 8 1.76 18.94 -16.68
C ALA A 8 1.25 18.73 -15.24
N SER A 9 1.22 19.77 -14.38
CA SER A 9 0.59 19.70 -13.05
C SER A 9 -0.80 20.34 -13.09
N LYS A 10 -1.78 19.65 -13.69
CA LYS A 10 -3.19 20.11 -13.64
C LYS A 10 -3.97 19.28 -12.63
N GLU A 11 -4.37 19.96 -11.55
CA GLU A 11 -5.35 19.52 -10.55
C GLU A 11 -6.51 18.76 -11.23
N PHE A 12 -6.76 17.52 -10.81
CA PHE A 12 -7.90 16.75 -11.30
C PHE A 12 -9.06 16.91 -10.31
N LEU A 13 -10.01 17.78 -10.66
CA LEU A 13 -11.24 18.02 -9.91
C LEU A 13 -12.35 17.11 -10.45
N GLY A 14 -12.44 15.89 -9.94
CA GLY A 14 -13.54 14.96 -10.26
C GLY A 14 -14.81 15.30 -9.45
N PRO A 15 -16.02 15.00 -9.98
CA PRO A 15 -17.27 15.32 -9.29
C PRO A 15 -17.51 14.44 -8.05
N VAL A 16 -17.90 15.09 -6.97
CA VAL A 16 -18.17 14.55 -5.63
C VAL A 16 -19.56 13.90 -5.57
N LEU A 17 -19.64 12.63 -5.19
CA LEU A 17 -20.85 12.06 -4.62
C LEU A 17 -20.63 11.90 -3.11
N LEU A 18 -21.42 12.63 -2.32
CA LEU A 18 -21.43 12.61 -0.86
C LEU A 18 -21.59 11.17 -0.33
N ASN A 19 -20.59 10.68 0.40
CA ASN A 19 -20.72 9.62 1.40
C ASN A 19 -19.47 9.66 2.30
N GLU A 20 -19.46 10.52 3.33
CA GLU A 20 -18.64 10.55 4.58
C GLU A 20 -17.18 10.06 4.62
N HIS A 21 -16.55 9.76 3.48
CA HIS A 21 -15.13 9.53 3.31
C HIS A 21 -14.64 10.67 2.45
N GLU A 22 -14.44 11.83 3.08
CA GLU A 22 -13.70 12.93 2.48
C GLU A 22 -12.31 12.39 2.13
N HIS A 23 -12.10 11.98 0.88
CA HIS A 23 -10.76 11.78 0.36
C HIS A 23 -10.12 13.17 0.38
N PRO A 24 -9.14 13.44 1.26
CA PRO A 24 -8.48 14.73 1.30
C PRO A 24 -7.94 15.01 -0.08
N TRP A 25 -8.01 16.25 -0.54
CA TRP A 25 -7.43 16.74 -1.79
C TRP A 25 -6.11 16.03 -2.12
N GLN A 26 -6.16 15.07 -3.06
CA GLN A 26 -4.97 14.28 -3.41
C GLN A 26 -4.33 14.85 -4.66
N PHE A 27 -3.10 15.35 -4.49
CA PHE A 27 -2.31 15.81 -5.61
C PHE A 27 -1.62 14.60 -6.26
N VAL A 28 -1.65 14.58 -7.59
CA VAL A 28 -1.02 13.55 -8.41
C VAL A 28 -0.11 14.26 -9.40
N ASP A 29 1.18 13.91 -9.36
CA ASP A 29 2.15 14.29 -10.37
C ASP A 29 2.42 13.06 -11.25
N LEU A 30 1.86 13.06 -12.46
CA LEU A 30 2.00 11.94 -13.40
C LEU A 30 3.44 11.80 -13.93
N PRO A 31 4.14 12.86 -14.38
CA PRO A 31 5.56 12.78 -14.74
C PRO A 31 6.46 12.28 -13.62
N ALA A 32 6.25 12.74 -12.39
CA ALA A 32 7.06 12.31 -11.24
C ALA A 32 6.67 10.92 -10.72
N GLN A 33 5.52 10.37 -11.15
CA GLN A 33 4.92 9.14 -10.61
C GLN A 33 4.68 9.22 -9.10
N GLU A 34 4.19 10.38 -8.66
CA GLU A 34 3.97 10.67 -7.26
C GLU A 34 2.49 10.97 -6.98
N CYS A 35 2.00 10.47 -5.85
CA CYS A 35 0.69 10.80 -5.34
C CYS A 35 0.77 11.07 -3.83
N THR A 36 -0.02 12.02 -3.32
CA THR A 36 -0.03 12.34 -1.89
C THR A 36 -0.59 11.21 -1.01
N CYS A 37 -1.24 10.18 -1.56
CA CYS A 37 -1.51 8.95 -0.78
C CYS A 37 -0.26 8.14 -0.43
N GLY A 38 0.90 8.38 -1.05
CA GLY A 38 2.12 7.60 -0.87
C GLY A 38 2.15 6.23 -1.56
N ASN A 39 0.97 5.71 -1.95
CA ASN A 39 0.85 4.33 -2.44
C ASN A 39 1.60 4.10 -3.77
N TRP A 40 1.71 5.12 -4.63
CA TRP A 40 2.46 4.98 -5.89
C TRP A 40 3.96 4.84 -5.62
N GLN A 41 4.49 5.61 -4.67
CA GLN A 41 5.89 5.59 -4.30
C GLN A 41 6.29 4.27 -3.64
N ASP A 42 5.43 3.76 -2.76
CA ASP A 42 5.65 2.52 -2.01
C ASP A 42 5.58 1.28 -2.91
N THR A 43 4.57 1.20 -3.77
CA THR A 43 4.33 0.02 -4.60
C THR A 43 5.02 0.09 -5.95
N LYS A 44 5.49 1.28 -6.36
CA LYS A 44 5.93 1.58 -7.73
C LYS A 44 4.86 1.26 -8.79
N PHE A 45 3.59 1.36 -8.40
CA PHE A 45 2.44 1.08 -9.25
C PHE A 45 1.37 2.18 -9.07
N PRO A 46 0.70 2.64 -10.14
CA PRO A 46 -0.27 3.72 -10.05
C PRO A 46 -1.42 3.35 -9.10
N CYS A 47 -1.71 4.24 -8.15
CA CYS A 47 -2.86 4.13 -7.27
C CYS A 47 -4.16 4.52 -8.01
N VAL A 48 -5.32 4.34 -7.36
CA VAL A 48 -6.61 4.73 -7.97
C VAL A 48 -6.65 6.21 -8.36
N HIS A 49 -6.04 7.09 -7.56
CA HIS A 49 -5.96 8.52 -7.88
C HIS A 49 -5.11 8.79 -9.12
N ALA A 50 -4.00 8.07 -9.27
CA ALA A 50 -3.13 8.14 -10.45
C ALA A 50 -3.85 7.71 -11.73
N VAL A 51 -4.57 6.59 -11.68
CA VAL A 51 -5.34 6.06 -12.80
C VAL A 51 -6.45 7.05 -13.18
N CYS A 52 -7.18 7.59 -12.20
CA CYS A 52 -8.20 8.63 -12.42
C CYS A 52 -7.63 9.88 -13.07
N ALA A 53 -6.45 10.35 -12.63
CA ALA A 53 -5.80 11.53 -13.20
C ALA A 53 -5.29 11.28 -14.64
N ALA A 54 -4.94 10.05 -14.98
CA ALA A 54 -4.37 9.70 -16.28
C ALA A 54 -5.39 9.29 -17.37
N LEU A 55 -6.60 8.89 -16.97
CA LEU A 55 -7.66 8.27 -17.80
C LEU A 55 -7.97 8.96 -19.14
N TRP A 56 -7.63 10.24 -19.29
CA TRP A 56 -7.85 11.03 -20.51
C TRP A 56 -6.63 11.81 -20.99
N ARG A 57 -5.46 11.61 -20.38
CA ARG A 57 -4.27 12.44 -20.59
C ARG A 57 -3.07 11.66 -21.07
N VAL A 58 -2.93 10.41 -20.63
CA VAL A 58 -1.74 9.61 -20.89
C VAL A 58 -2.13 8.14 -21.06
N ALA A 59 -1.35 7.39 -21.85
CA ALA A 59 -1.49 5.94 -21.92
C ALA A 59 -1.17 5.32 -20.56
N LEU A 60 -1.97 4.34 -20.12
CA LEU A 60 -1.76 3.69 -18.83
C LEU A 60 -0.39 3.00 -18.72
N ASP A 61 0.14 2.50 -19.84
CA ASP A 61 1.42 1.80 -19.91
C ASP A 61 2.63 2.71 -19.62
N SER A 62 2.47 4.03 -19.65
CA SER A 62 3.55 4.95 -19.25
C SER A 62 3.56 5.25 -17.75
N LEU A 63 2.55 4.82 -17.00
CA LEU A 63 2.42 5.10 -15.56
C LEU A 63 3.19 4.09 -14.70
N TYR A 64 3.63 3.00 -15.30
CA TYR A 64 4.38 1.94 -14.62
C TYR A 64 5.43 1.35 -15.55
N ASP A 65 6.39 0.62 -14.98
CA ASP A 65 7.36 -0.13 -15.76
C ASP A 65 6.72 -1.41 -16.32
N SER A 66 6.23 -1.34 -17.55
CA SER A 66 5.57 -2.45 -18.24
C SER A 66 6.51 -3.63 -18.51
N ASN A 67 7.82 -3.38 -18.63
CA ASN A 67 8.80 -4.44 -18.80
C ASN A 67 8.93 -5.24 -17.49
N ARG A 68 9.04 -4.55 -16.36
CA ARG A 68 9.09 -5.18 -15.03
C ARG A 68 7.82 -5.99 -14.71
N LEU A 69 6.66 -5.60 -15.22
CA LEU A 69 5.41 -6.34 -15.04
C LEU A 69 5.09 -7.33 -16.17
N SER A 70 6.02 -7.53 -17.10
CA SER A 70 5.83 -8.46 -18.20
C SER A 70 5.93 -9.92 -17.74
N MET A 71 5.18 -10.81 -18.40
CA MET A 71 5.30 -12.25 -18.18
C MET A 71 6.72 -12.77 -18.42
N ALA A 72 7.47 -12.15 -19.34
CA ALA A 72 8.86 -12.50 -19.61
C ALA A 72 9.73 -12.24 -18.38
N HIS A 73 9.64 -11.03 -17.79
CA HIS A 73 10.36 -10.69 -16.57
C HIS A 73 10.00 -11.62 -15.41
N PHE A 74 8.72 -11.95 -15.23
CA PHE A 74 8.31 -12.89 -14.20
C PHE A 74 8.87 -14.30 -14.43
N ARG A 75 8.82 -14.80 -15.66
CA ARG A 75 9.41 -16.09 -16.02
C ARG A 75 10.89 -16.11 -15.72
N ASP A 76 11.64 -15.08 -16.11
CA ASP A 76 13.08 -14.99 -15.87
C ASP A 76 13.40 -14.92 -14.37
N THR A 77 12.68 -14.08 -13.63
CA THR A 77 12.84 -13.91 -12.18
C THR A 77 12.62 -15.22 -11.42
N TYR A 78 11.61 -16.00 -11.81
CA TYR A 78 11.25 -17.25 -11.15
C TYR A 78 11.77 -18.50 -11.88
N ASN A 79 12.61 -18.35 -12.92
CA ASN A 79 13.15 -19.49 -13.67
C ASN A 79 14.18 -20.30 -12.86
N HIS A 80 14.63 -19.77 -11.73
CA HIS A 80 15.61 -20.45 -10.92
C HIS A 80 14.99 -21.70 -10.28
N PRO A 81 15.49 -22.91 -10.61
CA PRO A 81 14.98 -24.11 -9.99
C PRO A 81 15.29 -24.05 -8.49
N PHE A 82 14.25 -24.15 -7.68
CA PHE A 82 14.43 -24.39 -6.26
C PHE A 82 15.15 -25.73 -6.12
N LYS A 83 16.44 -25.69 -5.74
CA LYS A 83 17.19 -26.90 -5.41
C LYS A 83 16.79 -27.28 -3.99
N PRO A 84 15.96 -28.32 -3.80
CA PRO A 84 15.66 -28.76 -2.45
C PRO A 84 16.97 -29.11 -1.75
N TRP A 85 17.05 -28.77 -0.47
CA TRP A 85 18.21 -29.14 0.32
C TRP A 85 18.32 -30.66 0.35
N LEU A 86 19.56 -31.17 0.29
CA LEU A 86 19.81 -32.60 0.31
C LEU A 86 19.29 -33.19 1.63
N ILE A 87 18.32 -34.10 1.54
CA ILE A 87 17.71 -34.79 2.70
C ILE A 87 18.73 -35.68 3.42
N ASN A 88 19.76 -36.12 2.69
CA ASN A 88 20.74 -37.10 3.17
C ASN A 88 21.94 -36.46 3.87
N VAL A 89 21.93 -35.15 4.13
CA VAL A 89 23.07 -34.44 4.72
C VAL A 89 22.78 -34.10 6.16
N THR A 90 23.65 -34.55 7.07
CA THR A 90 23.62 -34.15 8.48
C THR A 90 23.97 -32.68 8.60
N LEU A 91 22.96 -31.84 8.83
CA LEU A 91 23.15 -30.40 9.07
C LEU A 91 23.95 -30.21 10.37
N LYS A 92 25.15 -29.65 10.24
CA LYS A 92 25.91 -29.19 11.41
C LYS A 92 25.34 -27.85 11.84
N LEU A 93 24.91 -27.76 13.09
CA LEU A 93 24.49 -26.50 13.69
C LEU A 93 25.71 -25.58 13.80
N ASP A 94 25.74 -24.53 12.98
CA ASP A 94 26.75 -23.49 13.12
C ASP A 94 26.40 -22.61 14.33
N ARG A 95 27.18 -22.75 15.39
CA ARG A 95 27.04 -21.98 16.64
C ARG A 95 27.83 -20.67 16.62
N SER A 96 28.58 -20.40 15.54
CA SER A 96 29.34 -19.15 15.40
C SER A 96 28.45 -17.96 15.01
N LEU A 97 27.24 -18.23 14.52
CA LEU A 97 26.25 -17.22 14.20
C LEU A 97 25.64 -16.64 15.48
N HIS A 98 26.15 -15.49 15.89
CA HIS A 98 25.50 -14.65 16.88
C HIS A 98 24.26 -13.99 16.24
N LEU A 99 23.11 -14.64 16.39
CA LEU A 99 21.84 -14.02 16.06
C LEU A 99 21.60 -12.86 17.02
N PRO A 100 21.19 -11.67 16.54
CA PRO A 100 20.74 -10.63 17.44
C PRO A 100 19.55 -11.17 18.22
N VAL A 101 19.55 -10.95 19.53
CA VAL A 101 18.40 -11.27 20.38
C VAL A 101 17.22 -10.46 19.84
N VAL A 102 16.34 -11.13 19.10
CA VAL A 102 15.07 -10.55 18.68
C VAL A 102 14.26 -10.41 19.96
N THR A 103 14.16 -9.18 20.45
CA THR A 103 13.20 -8.81 21.49
C THR A 103 11.81 -8.90 20.86
N VAL A 104 11.24 -10.10 20.87
CA VAL A 104 9.84 -10.29 20.53
C VAL A 104 9.06 -9.52 21.59
N SER A 105 8.56 -8.34 21.22
CA SER A 105 7.62 -7.63 22.07
C SER A 105 6.44 -8.56 22.33
N PRO A 106 5.93 -8.64 23.57
CA PRO A 106 4.74 -9.41 23.86
C PRO A 106 3.65 -9.02 22.85
N PRO A 107 2.91 -10.00 22.29
CA PRO A 107 1.82 -9.67 21.37
C PRO A 107 0.90 -8.70 22.09
N GLU A 108 0.74 -7.52 21.50
CA GLU A 108 -0.17 -6.51 22.00
C GLU A 108 -1.55 -7.16 21.99
N LYS A 109 -2.00 -7.63 23.16
CA LYS A 109 -3.36 -8.14 23.33
C LYS A 109 -4.26 -6.95 23.11
N GLY A 110 -4.67 -6.73 21.86
CA GLY A 110 -5.76 -5.83 21.54
C GLY A 110 -7.00 -6.23 22.34
N LYS A 111 -8.07 -5.44 22.29
CA LYS A 111 -9.29 -5.64 23.09
C LYS A 111 -10.00 -7.00 22.89
N ARG A 112 -9.48 -7.87 22.01
CA ARG A 112 -9.94 -9.23 21.74
C ARG A 112 -9.63 -10.12 22.95
N GLY A 113 -10.66 -10.42 23.75
CA GLY A 113 -10.55 -11.19 24.99
C GLY A 113 -10.90 -10.39 26.25
N LEU A 114 -11.07 -9.06 26.16
CA LEU A 114 -11.71 -8.29 27.22
C LEU A 114 -13.21 -8.59 27.16
N LYS A 115 -13.80 -9.05 28.27
CA LYS A 115 -15.25 -9.15 28.40
C LYS A 115 -15.85 -7.79 28.05
N PRO A 116 -16.88 -7.73 27.19
CA PRO A 116 -17.58 -6.48 26.91
C PRO A 116 -17.91 -5.78 28.22
N GLY A 117 -17.54 -4.51 28.34
CA GLY A 117 -17.84 -3.72 29.53
C GLY A 117 -19.36 -3.72 29.83
N PRO A 118 -19.75 -3.42 31.08
CA PRO A 118 -21.16 -3.40 31.47
C PRO A 118 -21.99 -2.58 30.47
N LYS A 119 -23.03 -3.20 29.90
CA LYS A 119 -23.90 -2.53 28.92
C LYS A 119 -24.49 -1.27 29.57
N PRO A 120 -24.33 -0.08 28.96
CA PRO A 120 -24.88 1.15 29.55
C PRO A 120 -26.39 1.02 29.69
N LYS A 121 -26.91 1.31 30.90
CA LYS A 121 -28.35 1.35 31.15
C LYS A 121 -28.95 2.55 30.39
N ARG A 122 -29.89 2.29 29.48
CA ARG A 122 -30.66 3.36 28.82
C ARG A 122 -31.36 4.20 29.89
N LYS A 123 -31.15 5.51 29.89
CA LYS A 123 -31.96 6.44 30.68
C LYS A 123 -33.39 6.40 30.14
N LYS A 124 -34.37 6.10 31.01
CA LYS A 124 -35.78 6.25 30.66
C LYS A 124 -36.08 7.75 30.58
N TRP A 125 -36.62 8.19 29.44
CA TRP A 125 -37.17 9.52 29.27
C TRP A 125 -38.33 9.70 30.26
N LYS A 126 -38.25 10.69 31.15
CA LYS A 126 -39.39 11.13 31.94
C LYS A 126 -40.05 12.25 31.14
N GLY A 127 -41.20 11.97 30.54
CA GLY A 127 -42.05 13.03 30.00
C GLY A 127 -42.63 13.84 31.16
N GLU A 128 -42.54 15.16 31.05
CA GLU A 128 -43.26 16.11 31.89
C GLU A 128 -44.76 16.01 31.58
N THR A 129 -45.57 15.87 32.63
CA THR A 129 -47.03 16.08 32.66
C THR A 129 -47.31 17.42 33.30
#